data_AF-A0A1F5RQM9-F1
#
_entry.id   AF-A0A1F5RQM9-F1
#
_cell.length_a   1.000
_cell.length_b   1.000
_cell.length_c   1.000
_cell.angle_alpha   90.00
_cell.angle_beta   90.00
_cell.angle_gamma   90.00
#
_symmetry.space_group_name_H-M   'P 1'
#
loop_
_entity.id
_entity.type
_entity.pdbx_description
1 polymer ?
#
loop_
_entity_poly.entity_id
_entity_poly.type
_entity_poly.pdbx_seq_one_letter_code
_entity_poly.pdbx_strand_id
1 'polypeptide(L)'
;MRAALRRPRPSWRATETRPFRPELWLIAAAVVGMLLVEVWQSSRVTELSLGLDRTRTALVQAQAHYQYARADLDRQATRAELAPLASALGLAPADAQQIVVLPSEYLAAERPGERQGRTEPLLAWAERASRVLVPEATARDRAGH
;
A
#
# COMPACT_ATOMS: atom_id res chain seq x y z
N MET A 1 70.11 -71.17 -6.64
CA MET A 1 68.83 -70.52 -7.01
C MET A 1 68.18 -69.95 -5.75
N ARG A 2 68.19 -68.63 -5.56
CA ARG A 2 67.49 -67.97 -4.44
C ARG A 2 66.25 -67.28 -5.01
N ALA A 3 65.07 -67.80 -4.70
CA ALA A 3 63.80 -67.17 -5.04
C ALA A 3 63.63 -65.90 -4.17
N ALA A 4 63.61 -64.73 -4.79
CA ALA A 4 63.32 -63.48 -4.12
C ALA A 4 61.82 -63.43 -3.79
N LEU A 5 61.47 -63.69 -2.53
CA LEU A 5 60.13 -63.49 -1.99
C LEU A 5 59.78 -61.99 -2.04
N ARG A 6 58.93 -61.61 -3.00
CA ARG A 6 58.31 -60.28 -3.06
C ARG A 6 57.38 -60.11 -1.85
N ARG A 7 57.74 -59.22 -0.92
CA ARG A 7 56.85 -58.82 0.18
C ARG A 7 55.69 -57.96 -0.35
N PRO A 8 54.44 -58.17 0.12
CA PRO A 8 53.31 -57.32 -0.22
C PRO A 8 53.45 -55.94 0.43
N ARG A 9 53.22 -54.87 -0.34
CA ARG A 9 53.19 -53.50 0.18
C ARG A 9 51.87 -53.24 0.92
N PRO A 10 51.89 -52.47 2.03
CA PRO A 10 50.70 -52.25 2.83
C PRO A 10 49.71 -51.29 2.15
N SER A 11 48.42 -51.62 2.25
CA SER A 11 47.29 -50.96 1.56
C SER A 11 47.06 -49.50 1.96
N TRP A 12 47.52 -49.07 3.13
CA TRP A 12 47.38 -47.67 3.59
C TRP A 12 48.29 -46.67 2.86
N ARG A 13 49.26 -47.15 2.08
CA ARG A 13 50.06 -46.33 1.15
C ARG A 13 49.45 -46.24 -0.26
N ALA A 14 48.24 -46.72 -0.47
CA ALA A 14 47.50 -46.45 -1.69
C ALA A 14 47.18 -44.95 -1.70
N THR A 15 48.08 -44.15 -2.28
CA THR A 15 47.78 -42.77 -2.63
C THR A 15 46.59 -42.83 -3.57
N GLU A 16 45.44 -42.41 -3.07
CA GLU A 16 44.19 -42.42 -3.81
C GLU A 16 44.29 -41.34 -4.89
N THR A 17 44.87 -41.72 -6.03
CA THR A 17 44.95 -40.85 -7.21
C THR A 17 43.57 -40.77 -7.80
N ARG A 18 42.74 -39.86 -7.28
CA ARG A 18 41.46 -39.51 -7.89
C ARG A 18 41.76 -39.07 -9.32
N PRO A 19 41.20 -39.73 -10.35
CA PRO A 19 41.46 -39.33 -11.72
C PRO A 19 40.92 -37.91 -11.90
N PHE A 20 41.79 -36.98 -12.28
CA PHE A 20 41.42 -35.63 -12.65
C PHE A 20 40.52 -35.74 -13.89
N ARG A 21 39.20 -35.62 -13.71
CA ARG A 21 38.20 -35.63 -14.78
C ARG A 21 37.80 -34.19 -15.10
N PRO A 22 38.49 -33.52 -16.04
CA PRO A 22 38.23 -32.11 -16.36
C PRO A 22 36.80 -31.88 -16.86
N GLU A 23 36.20 -32.89 -17.50
CA GLU A 23 34.81 -32.84 -17.96
C GLU A 23 33.81 -32.60 -16.82
N LEU A 24 33.99 -33.26 -15.67
CA LEU A 24 33.10 -33.05 -14.51
C LEU A 24 33.25 -31.65 -13.92
N TRP A 25 34.45 -31.08 -13.97
CA TRP A 25 34.71 -29.72 -13.54
C TRP A 25 34.06 -28.68 -14.47
N LEU A 26 34.07 -28.92 -15.78
CA LEU A 26 33.36 -28.07 -16.74
C LEU A 26 31.85 -28.09 -16.51
N ILE A 27 31.27 -29.27 -16.28
CA ILE A 27 29.84 -29.41 -15.95
C ILE A 27 29.52 -28.66 -14.64
N ALA A 28 30.35 -28.86 -13.60
CA ALA A 28 30.15 -28.17 -12.33
C ALA A 28 30.23 -26.64 -12.50
N ALA A 29 31.21 -26.14 -13.26
CA ALA A 29 31.35 -24.71 -13.56
C ALA A 29 30.14 -24.17 -14.34
N ALA A 30 29.63 -24.93 -15.30
CA ALA A 30 28.44 -24.54 -16.07
C ALA A 30 27.19 -24.45 -15.18
N VAL A 31 26.98 -25.42 -14.29
CA VAL A 31 25.86 -25.41 -13.33
C VAL A 31 25.97 -24.23 -12.37
N VAL A 32 27.16 -23.98 -11.82
CA VAL A 32 27.38 -22.82 -10.94
C VAL A 32 27.15 -21.51 -11.69
N GLY A 33 27.62 -21.40 -12.93
CA GLY A 33 27.39 -20.24 -13.78
C GLY A 33 25.91 -20.01 -14.04
N MET A 34 25.14 -21.06 -14.35
CA MET A 34 23.70 -20.99 -14.55
C MET A 34 22.98 -20.51 -13.28
N LEU A 35 23.32 -21.08 -12.12
CA LEU A 35 22.74 -20.67 -10.83
C LEU A 35 23.05 -19.21 -10.50
N LEU A 36 24.27 -18.75 -10.77
CA LEU A 36 24.64 -17.34 -10.55
C LEU A 36 23.84 -16.39 -11.45
N VAL A 37 23.57 -16.77 -12.69
CA VAL A 37 22.72 -15.98 -13.60
C VAL A 37 21.29 -15.91 -13.05
N GLU A 38 20.72 -17.01 -12.57
CA GLU A 38 19.39 -17.02 -11.96
C GLU A 38 19.30 -16.12 -10.73
N VAL A 39 20.27 -16.21 -9.82
CA VAL A 39 20.34 -15.35 -8.63
C VAL A 39 20.50 -13.89 -9.02
N TRP A 40 21.34 -13.58 -10.02
CA TRP A 40 21.51 -12.23 -10.52
C TRP A 40 20.20 -11.69 -11.12
N GLN A 41 19.51 -12.47 -11.94
CA GLN A 41 18.21 -12.10 -12.50
C GLN A 41 17.17 -11.86 -11.41
N SER A 42 17.08 -12.76 -10.42
CA SER A 42 16.18 -12.63 -9.28
C SER A 42 16.45 -11.33 -8.50
N SER A 43 17.72 -11.05 -8.20
CA SER A 43 18.13 -9.82 -7.53
C SER A 43 17.75 -8.56 -8.33
N ARG A 44 17.92 -8.57 -9.65
CA ARG A 44 17.56 -7.43 -10.51
C ARG A 44 16.04 -7.22 -10.56
N VAL A 45 15.26 -8.29 -10.60
CA VAL A 45 13.80 -8.19 -10.54
C VAL A 45 13.34 -7.62 -9.20
N THR A 46 13.93 -8.06 -8.08
CA THR A 46 13.61 -7.51 -6.75
C THR A 46 14.01 -6.04 -6.63
N GLU A 47 15.16 -5.65 -7.19
CA GLU A 47 15.60 -4.26 -7.21
C GLU A 47 14.61 -3.38 -8.00
N LEU A 48 14.18 -3.85 -9.17
CA LEU A 48 13.18 -3.16 -10.00
C LEU A 48 11.81 -3.09 -9.33
N SER A 49 11.36 -4.16 -8.65
CA SER A 49 10.08 -4.15 -7.94
C SER A 49 10.08 -3.17 -6.78
N LEU A 50 11.17 -3.12 -6.01
CA LEU A 50 11.34 -2.13 -4.95
C LEU A 50 11.37 -0.70 -5.51
N GLY A 51 11.99 -0.50 -6.68
CA GLY A 51 11.96 0.77 -7.39
C GLY A 51 10.54 1.20 -7.79
N LEU A 52 9.75 0.26 -8.35
CA LEU A 52 8.35 0.50 -8.73
C LEU A 52 7.46 0.77 -7.52
N ASP A 53 7.64 0.07 -6.41
CA ASP A 53 6.85 0.31 -5.19
C ASP A 53 7.16 1.69 -4.58
N ARG A 54 8.42 2.11 -4.60
CA ARG A 54 8.82 3.47 -4.16
C ARG A 54 8.20 4.56 -5.04
N THR A 55 8.21 4.40 -6.35
CA THR A 55 7.59 5.40 -7.25
C THR A 55 6.08 5.40 -7.10
N ARG A 56 5.45 4.23 -6.96
CA ARG A 56 4.01 4.11 -6.72
C ARG A 56 3.59 4.79 -5.41
N THR A 57 4.32 4.56 -4.33
CA THR A 57 4.04 5.20 -3.03
C THR A 57 4.19 6.72 -3.10
N ALA A 58 5.24 7.21 -3.76
CA ALA A 58 5.43 8.64 -3.99
C ALA A 58 4.28 9.27 -4.82
N LEU A 59 3.82 8.58 -5.87
CA LEU A 59 2.68 9.03 -6.69
C LEU A 59 1.38 9.05 -5.88
N VAL A 60 1.11 8.03 -5.06
CA VAL A 60 -0.07 7.99 -4.19
C VAL A 60 -0.04 9.14 -3.18
N GLN A 61 1.11 9.42 -2.59
CA GLN A 61 1.27 10.55 -1.69
C GLN A 61 1.03 11.88 -2.41
N ALA A 62 1.65 12.11 -3.57
CA ALA A 62 1.44 13.32 -4.35
C ALA A 62 -0.03 13.51 -4.75
N GLN A 63 -0.70 12.43 -5.16
CA GLN A 63 -2.12 12.44 -5.50
C GLN A 63 -2.98 12.80 -4.28
N ALA A 64 -2.69 12.25 -3.10
CA ALA A 64 -3.42 12.57 -1.87
C ALA A 64 -3.27 14.07 -1.51
N HIS A 65 -2.08 14.64 -1.64
CA HIS A 65 -1.84 16.07 -1.41
C HIS A 65 -2.62 16.93 -2.40
N TYR A 66 -2.61 16.55 -3.68
CA TYR A 66 -3.39 17.25 -4.70
C TYR A 66 -4.89 17.21 -4.40
N GLN A 67 -5.43 16.04 -4.06
CA GLN A 67 -6.85 15.88 -3.72
C GLN A 67 -7.23 16.69 -2.47
N TYR A 68 -6.36 16.73 -1.46
CA TYR A 68 -6.57 17.55 -0.27
C TYR A 68 -6.63 19.04 -0.62
N ALA A 69 -5.65 19.55 -1.37
CA ALA A 69 -5.61 20.95 -1.79
C ALA A 69 -6.82 21.30 -2.67
N ARG A 70 -7.22 20.39 -3.56
CA ARG A 70 -8.40 20.56 -4.40
C ARG A 70 -9.68 20.66 -3.56
N ALA A 71 -9.86 19.74 -2.61
CA ALA A 71 -11.01 19.77 -1.72
C ALA A 71 -11.05 21.03 -0.85
N ASP A 72 -9.90 21.54 -0.42
CA ASP A 72 -9.84 22.77 0.37
C ASP A 72 -10.23 24.00 -0.44
N LEU A 73 -9.76 24.09 -1.69
CA LEU A 73 -10.19 25.14 -2.62
C LEU A 73 -11.69 25.05 -2.93
N ASP A 74 -12.24 23.85 -3.16
CA ASP A 74 -13.67 23.67 -3.41
C ASP A 74 -14.51 24.07 -2.17
N ARG A 75 -14.03 23.81 -0.95
CA ARG A 75 -14.68 24.29 0.29
C ARG A 75 -14.64 25.82 0.41
N GLN A 76 -13.53 26.45 0.04
CA GLN A 76 -13.40 27.91 0.09
C GLN A 76 -14.31 28.57 -0.95
N ALA A 77 -14.35 28.02 -2.17
CA ALA A 77 -15.23 28.50 -3.25
C ALA A 77 -16.70 28.39 -2.84
N THR A 78 -17.13 27.22 -2.35
CA THR A 78 -18.52 27.02 -1.90
C THR A 78 -18.89 27.94 -0.73
N ARG A 79 -17.99 28.17 0.24
CA ARG A 79 -18.21 29.16 1.31
C ARG A 79 -18.37 30.58 0.76
N ALA A 80 -17.56 30.98 -0.21
CA ALA A 80 -17.64 32.30 -0.83
C ALA A 80 -18.96 32.49 -1.60
N GLU A 81 -19.43 31.46 -2.29
CA GLU A 81 -20.73 31.47 -2.99
C GLU A 81 -21.92 31.50 -2.02
N LEU A 82 -21.81 30.80 -0.88
CA LEU A 82 -22.87 30.74 0.13
C LEU A 82 -22.92 31.99 1.01
N ALA A 83 -21.83 32.74 1.16
CA ALA A 83 -21.76 33.95 1.98
C ALA A 83 -22.82 35.02 1.64
N PRO A 84 -22.99 35.45 0.36
CA PRO A 84 -24.05 36.42 0.01
C PRO A 84 -25.44 35.85 0.26
N LEU A 85 -25.65 34.56 0.01
CA LEU A 85 -26.94 33.88 0.19
C LEU A 85 -27.33 33.78 1.69
N ALA A 86 -26.37 33.46 2.54
CA ALA A 86 -26.53 33.46 4.00
C ALA A 86 -26.88 34.87 4.52
N SER A 87 -26.19 35.90 4.00
CA SER A 87 -26.48 37.30 4.36
C SER A 87 -27.89 37.73 3.95
N ALA A 88 -28.37 37.30 2.78
CA ALA A 88 -29.73 37.58 2.30
C ALA A 88 -30.80 36.89 3.16
N LEU A 89 -30.47 35.74 3.75
CA LEU A 89 -31.32 35.00 4.68
C LEU A 89 -31.22 35.51 6.13
N GLY A 90 -30.43 36.56 6.39
CA GLY A 90 -30.23 37.10 7.74
C GLY A 90 -29.41 36.19 8.67
N LEU A 91 -28.73 35.18 8.12
CA LEU A 91 -27.88 34.28 8.88
C LEU A 91 -26.55 34.99 9.17
N ALA A 92 -26.26 35.22 10.44
CA ALA A 92 -24.96 35.71 10.89
C ALA A 92 -23.96 34.55 10.96
N PRO A 93 -22.66 34.78 10.68
CA PRO A 93 -21.64 33.77 10.91
C PRO A 93 -21.68 33.31 12.37
N ALA A 94 -21.50 32.01 12.60
CA ALA A 94 -21.49 31.44 13.94
C ALA A 94 -20.44 32.15 14.81
N ASP A 95 -20.83 32.57 16.00
CA ASP A 95 -19.94 33.25 16.93
C ASP A 95 -18.79 32.32 17.32
N ALA A 96 -17.55 32.82 17.31
CA ALA A 96 -16.37 32.02 17.58
C ALA A 96 -16.39 31.38 18.98
N GLN A 97 -17.12 31.99 19.93
CA GLN A 97 -17.35 31.45 21.27
C GLN A 97 -18.30 30.24 21.29
N GLN A 98 -19.09 30.04 20.23
CA GLN A 98 -20.02 28.92 20.09
C GLN A 98 -19.43 27.74 19.31
N ILE A 99 -18.24 27.91 18.72
CA ILE A 99 -17.57 26.84 17.96
C ILE A 99 -16.73 26.01 18.93
N VAL A 100 -17.28 24.87 19.37
CA VAL A 100 -16.54 23.89 20.16
C VAL A 100 -15.67 23.06 19.22
N VAL A 101 -14.35 23.27 19.27
CA VAL A 101 -13.38 22.41 18.58
C VAL A 101 -13.31 21.09 19.34
N LEU A 102 -13.90 20.05 18.76
CA LEU A 102 -13.86 18.71 19.36
C LEU A 102 -12.44 18.13 19.23
N PRO A 103 -11.83 17.66 20.33
CA PRO A 103 -10.52 17.00 20.28
C PRO A 103 -10.53 15.77 19.38
N SER A 104 -9.39 15.48 18.73
CA SER A 104 -9.28 14.43 17.71
C SER A 104 -9.54 13.02 18.25
N GLU A 105 -9.35 12.81 19.54
CA GLU A 105 -9.72 11.60 20.27
C GLU A 105 -11.24 11.33 20.25
N TYR A 106 -12.08 12.37 20.15
CA TYR A 106 -13.54 12.23 20.00
C TYR A 106 -13.98 12.11 18.53
N LEU A 107 -13.08 12.38 17.59
CA LEU A 107 -13.28 12.15 16.15
C LEU A 107 -12.86 10.74 15.72
N ALA A 108 -12.39 9.91 16.67
CA ALA A 108 -11.99 8.54 16.40
C ALA A 108 -13.21 7.64 16.16
N ALA A 109 -13.38 7.27 14.89
CA ALA A 109 -14.17 6.15 14.38
C ALA A 109 -15.70 6.25 14.55
N GLU A 110 -16.35 6.88 13.57
CA GLU A 110 -17.60 6.31 13.06
C GLU A 110 -17.30 4.89 12.54
N ARG A 111 -17.40 3.88 13.42
CA ARG A 111 -17.63 2.50 12.98
C ARG A 111 -19.04 2.49 12.39
N PRO A 112 -19.22 2.14 11.10
CA PRO A 112 -20.54 1.92 10.55
C PRO A 112 -21.08 0.63 11.16
N GLY A 113 -21.91 0.73 12.21
CA GLY A 113 -22.50 -0.46 12.84
C GLY A 113 -23.31 -0.25 14.11
N GLU A 114 -23.16 0.87 14.84
CA GLU A 114 -23.71 0.97 16.20
C GLU A 114 -24.55 2.24 16.47
N ARG A 115 -25.33 2.69 15.48
CA ARG A 115 -26.42 3.66 15.70
C ARG A 115 -27.76 3.10 15.23
N GLN A 116 -28.08 1.89 15.69
CA GLN A 116 -29.41 1.32 15.54
C GLN A 116 -30.14 1.43 16.87
N GLY A 117 -30.70 2.61 17.12
CA GLY A 117 -31.53 2.83 18.29
C GLY A 117 -31.84 4.30 18.52
N ARG A 118 -33.00 4.74 18.03
CA ARG A 118 -33.81 5.83 18.60
C ARG A 118 -33.77 7.24 17.98
N THR A 119 -33.35 7.43 16.72
CA THR A 119 -33.46 8.73 16.02
C THR A 119 -33.90 8.68 14.56
N GLU A 120 -34.50 7.58 14.12
CA GLU A 120 -35.04 7.40 12.76
C GLU A 120 -36.06 8.48 12.32
N PRO A 121 -37.07 8.91 13.12
CA PRO A 121 -38.16 9.73 12.56
C PRO A 121 -37.76 11.19 12.30
N LEU A 122 -36.82 11.73 13.07
CA LEU A 122 -36.37 13.13 12.92
C LEU A 122 -35.38 13.30 11.76
N LEU A 123 -34.49 12.32 11.57
CA LEU A 123 -33.55 12.29 10.44
C LEU A 123 -34.27 12.09 9.11
N ALA A 124 -35.26 11.18 9.06
CA ALA A 124 -36.09 10.99 7.87
C ALA A 124 -36.92 12.25 7.52
N TRP A 125 -37.36 13.02 8.52
CA TRP A 125 -38.06 14.28 8.29
C TRP A 125 -37.12 15.37 7.79
N ALA A 126 -35.92 15.47 8.38
CA ALA A 126 -34.88 16.40 7.95
C ALA A 126 -34.39 16.11 6.52
N GLU A 127 -34.25 14.84 6.15
CA GLU A 127 -33.88 14.44 4.79
C GLU A 127 -34.99 14.75 3.78
N ARG A 128 -36.26 14.62 4.19
CA ARG A 128 -37.40 14.98 3.35
C ARG A 128 -37.52 16.50 3.18
N ALA A 129 -37.22 17.28 4.21
CA ALA A 129 -37.18 18.74 4.16
C ALA A 129 -35.99 19.26 3.33
N SER A 130 -34.82 18.61 3.42
CA SER A 130 -33.64 18.99 2.63
C SER A 130 -33.82 18.72 1.14
N ARG A 131 -34.48 17.62 0.75
CA ARG A 131 -34.82 17.32 -0.66
C ARG A 131 -35.77 18.34 -1.30
N VAL A 132 -36.60 19.03 -0.51
CA VAL A 132 -37.48 20.10 -1.00
C VAL A 132 -36.73 21.41 -1.22
N LEU A 133 -35.68 21.66 -0.43
CA LEU A 133 -34.88 22.89 -0.49
C LEU A 133 -33.66 22.79 -1.43
N VAL A 134 -33.16 21.58 -1.69
CA VAL A 134 -32.00 21.31 -2.55
C VAL A 134 -32.31 20.13 -3.48
N PRO A 135 -32.88 20.39 -4.67
CA PRO A 135 -33.28 19.33 -5.61
C PRO A 135 -32.15 18.43 -6.11
N GLU A 136 -30.89 18.86 -5.95
CA GLU A 136 -29.71 18.17 -6.54
C GLU A 136 -28.83 17.43 -5.52
N ALA A 137 -29.20 17.39 -4.23
CA ALA A 137 -28.47 16.58 -3.24
C ALA A 137 -28.88 15.09 -3.34
N THR A 138 -28.75 14.51 -4.53
CA THR A 138 -28.76 13.05 -4.68
C THR A 138 -27.46 12.55 -4.09
N ALA A 139 -27.52 11.94 -2.91
CA ALA A 139 -26.43 11.14 -2.38
C ALA A 139 -26.00 10.19 -3.49
N ARG A 140 -24.75 10.36 -3.95
CA ARG A 140 -24.16 9.54 -5.01
C ARG A 140 -23.97 8.15 -4.44
N ASP A 141 -25.03 7.36 -4.56
CA ASP A 141 -25.05 5.94 -4.23
C ASP A 141 -23.94 5.27 -5.03
N ARG A 142 -22.97 4.68 -4.32
CA ARG A 142 -21.94 3.85 -4.95
C ARG A 142 -22.63 2.53 -5.31
N ALA A 143 -23.25 2.50 -6.48
CA ALA A 143 -23.41 1.25 -7.20
C ALA A 143 -22.01 0.67 -7.44
N GLY A 144 -21.68 -0.43 -6.75
CA GLY A 144 -20.38 -1.07 -6.84
C GLY A 144 -20.22 -2.30 -5.95
N HIS A 145 -20.96 -3.35 -6.33
CA HIS A 145 -20.90 -4.77 -5.90
C HIS A 145 -21.61 -5.18 -4.62
#